data_AF-A0A0R1M7H7-F1
#
_entry.id   AF-A0A0R1M7H7-F1
#
_cell.length_a   1.000
_cell.length_b   1.000
_cell.length_c   1.000
_cell.angle_alpha   90.00
_cell.angle_beta   90.00
_cell.angle_gamma   90.00
#
_symmetry.space_group_name_H-M   'P 1'
#
loop_
_entity.id
_entity.type
_entity.pdbx_description
1 polymer ?
#
loop_
_entity_poly.entity_id
_entity_poly.type
_entity_poly.pdbx_seq_one_letter_code
_entity_poly.pdbx_strand_id
1 'polypeptide(L)'
;MSSDKSDTLELLIEFKKEIYKLGLEKTPSKTLYQEKYTRGAAPSPTTLLNRTGKTWKEILELIGIKDFKRVKVRDTSNMGRPEKVYDVEKNVVRQQLEEFFKVNRNVKTQKEFKELLKQDKNMPSFGKIYNYGYSWGYIKKNILKIGEEDKKTKMLEEVVSFLTKEKYDVESINQSDLGKILKKQNNLPSIATLYHNKVTLKDIKDMMYK
;
A
#
# COMPACT_ATOMS: atom_id res chain seq x y z
N MET A 1 -12.96 50.28 -19.05
CA MET A 1 -12.55 49.14 -18.20
C MET A 1 -11.05 49.24 -17.96
N SER A 2 -10.61 49.94 -16.91
CA SER A 2 -9.18 50.16 -16.62
C SER A 2 -8.88 50.23 -15.11
N SER A 3 -9.54 49.41 -14.29
CA SER A 3 -9.32 49.37 -12.81
C SER A 3 -8.44 48.19 -12.35
N ASP A 4 -8.40 47.05 -13.06
CA ASP A 4 -7.74 45.82 -12.57
C ASP A 4 -6.21 45.91 -12.40
N LYS A 5 -5.53 46.70 -13.23
CA LYS A 5 -4.05 46.75 -13.21
C LYS A 5 -3.50 47.59 -12.06
N SER A 6 -4.20 48.67 -11.69
CA SER A 6 -3.82 49.53 -10.56
C SER A 6 -3.98 48.76 -9.24
N ASP A 7 -5.13 48.11 -9.07
CA ASP A 7 -5.47 47.33 -7.88
C ASP A 7 -4.52 46.14 -7.66
N THR A 8 -4.04 45.53 -8.75
CA THR A 8 -3.07 44.42 -8.66
C THR A 8 -1.68 44.90 -8.24
N LEU A 9 -1.26 46.09 -8.66
CA LEU A 9 0.03 46.67 -8.27
C LEU A 9 0.03 47.09 -6.80
N GLU A 10 -1.04 47.75 -6.35
CA GLU A 10 -1.22 48.12 -4.94
C GLU A 10 -1.17 46.88 -4.03
N LEU A 11 -1.86 45.81 -4.44
CA LEU A 11 -1.87 44.54 -3.74
C LEU A 11 -0.49 43.90 -3.63
N LEU A 12 0.34 43.97 -4.69
CA LEU A 12 1.72 43.48 -4.64
C LEU A 12 2.63 44.34 -3.76
N ILE A 13 2.38 45.66 -3.70
CA ILE A 13 3.11 46.58 -2.82
C ILE A 13 2.79 46.29 -1.35
N GLU A 14 1.52 46.08 -1.00
CA GLU A 14 1.09 45.71 0.35
C GLU A 14 1.67 44.35 0.76
N PHE A 15 1.58 43.35 -0.13
CA PHE A 15 2.19 42.05 0.09
C PHE A 15 3.69 42.15 0.34
N LYS A 16 4.40 42.94 -0.47
CA LYS A 16 5.83 43.17 -0.31
C LYS A 16 6.11 43.74 1.09
N LYS A 17 5.46 44.83 1.49
CA LYS A 17 5.64 45.46 2.81
C LYS A 17 5.43 44.46 3.95
N GLU A 18 4.38 43.64 3.88
CA GLU A 18 4.08 42.65 4.93
C GLU A 18 5.15 41.54 4.98
N ILE A 19 5.69 41.09 3.84
CA ILE A 19 6.78 40.11 3.82
C ILE A 19 8.05 40.63 4.55
N TYR A 20 8.41 41.90 4.32
CA TYR A 20 9.54 42.52 5.03
C TYR A 20 9.24 42.73 6.52
N LYS A 21 8.03 43.19 6.85
CA LYS A 21 7.58 43.33 8.24
C LYS A 21 7.65 42.02 9.03
N LEU A 22 7.31 40.90 8.38
CA LEU A 22 7.34 39.56 8.98
C LEU A 22 8.74 38.91 8.97
N GLY A 23 9.76 39.57 8.39
CA GLY A 23 11.12 39.04 8.27
C GLY A 23 11.20 37.77 7.40
N LEU A 24 10.31 37.62 6.42
CA LEU A 24 10.19 36.42 5.61
C LEU A 24 11.04 36.44 4.33
N GLU A 25 11.87 37.46 4.09
CA GLU A 25 12.56 37.62 2.79
C GLU A 25 13.46 36.44 2.43
N LYS A 26 14.14 35.86 3.43
CA LYS A 26 15.06 34.73 3.24
C LYS A 26 14.35 33.38 3.14
N THR A 27 13.13 33.29 3.70
CA THR A 27 12.32 32.06 3.77
C THR A 27 10.82 32.36 3.57
N PRO A 28 10.40 32.81 2.38
CA PRO A 28 9.05 33.28 2.09
C PRO A 28 8.07 32.11 1.86
N SER A 29 7.80 31.35 2.91
CA SER A 29 6.84 30.25 2.88
C SER A 29 5.40 30.78 2.86
N LYS A 30 4.59 30.27 1.92
CA LYS A 30 3.15 30.56 1.84
C LYS A 30 2.43 30.28 3.16
N THR A 31 2.79 29.17 3.80
CA THR A 31 2.18 28.76 5.08
C THR A 31 2.56 29.71 6.21
N LEU A 32 3.84 30.06 6.33
CA LEU A 32 4.29 31.00 7.37
C LEU A 32 3.67 32.38 7.19
N TYR A 33 3.54 32.84 5.94
CA TYR A 33 2.82 34.07 5.65
C TYR A 33 1.34 33.94 6.04
N GLN A 34 0.65 32.87 5.66
CA GLN A 34 -0.76 32.63 6.02
C GLN A 34 -1.02 32.63 7.54
N GLU A 35 -0.07 32.15 8.33
CA GLU A 35 -0.17 32.09 9.79
C GLU A 35 0.08 33.45 10.45
N LYS A 36 0.98 34.25 9.89
CA LYS A 36 1.50 35.46 10.53
C LYS A 36 0.99 36.77 9.95
N TYR A 37 0.41 36.77 8.75
CA TYR A 37 -0.05 38.01 8.11
C TYR A 37 -1.16 38.67 8.91
N THR A 38 -1.13 40.00 8.88
CA THR A 38 -2.15 40.82 9.51
C THR A 38 -3.39 40.88 8.62
N ARG A 39 -4.45 40.16 9.01
CA ARG A 39 -5.73 40.18 8.27
C ARG A 39 -6.26 41.61 8.16
N GLY A 40 -6.66 42.03 6.96
CA GLY A 40 -7.18 43.37 6.69
C GLY A 40 -6.13 44.44 6.42
N ALA A 41 -4.87 44.22 6.81
CA ALA A 41 -3.75 45.13 6.50
C ALA A 41 -2.85 44.62 5.35
N ALA A 42 -2.95 43.34 5.02
CA ALA A 42 -2.24 42.73 3.89
C ALA A 42 -3.12 41.67 3.20
N PRO A 43 -2.91 41.41 1.90
CA PRO A 43 -3.71 40.46 1.15
C PRO A 43 -3.43 39.02 1.61
N SER A 44 -4.48 38.19 1.61
CA SER A 44 -4.32 36.75 1.89
C SER A 44 -3.58 36.05 0.73
N PRO A 45 -2.87 34.95 0.98
CA PRO A 45 -2.30 34.11 -0.07
C PRO A 45 -3.29 33.69 -1.15
N THR A 46 -4.52 33.36 -0.76
CA THR A 46 -5.57 32.97 -1.72
C THR A 46 -5.96 34.15 -2.61
N THR A 47 -6.10 35.34 -2.03
CA THR A 47 -6.38 36.57 -2.77
C THR A 47 -5.27 36.89 -3.76
N LEU A 48 -4.01 36.78 -3.32
CA LEU A 48 -2.81 36.97 -4.15
C LEU A 48 -2.82 36.05 -5.37
N LEU A 49 -3.02 34.74 -5.16
CA LEU A 49 -3.05 33.75 -6.24
C LEU A 49 -4.21 34.00 -7.21
N ASN A 50 -5.41 34.28 -6.69
CA ASN A 50 -6.60 34.45 -7.52
C ASN A 50 -6.55 35.72 -8.35
N ARG A 51 -6.08 36.85 -7.79
CA ARG A 51 -6.02 38.12 -8.53
C ARG A 51 -4.87 38.18 -9.52
N THR A 52 -3.73 37.56 -9.20
CA THR A 52 -2.56 37.59 -10.10
C THR A 52 -2.58 36.45 -11.12
N GLY A 53 -3.34 35.37 -10.88
CA GLY A 53 -3.31 34.15 -11.69
C GLY A 53 -1.96 33.42 -11.67
N LYS A 54 -1.06 33.81 -10.75
CA LYS A 54 0.32 33.34 -10.68
C LYS A 54 0.53 32.39 -9.53
N THR A 55 1.55 31.54 -9.62
CA THR A 55 1.99 30.72 -8.51
C THR A 55 2.67 31.58 -7.43
N TRP A 56 2.72 31.07 -6.20
CA TRP A 56 3.37 31.76 -5.08
C TRP A 56 4.83 32.15 -5.40
N LYS A 57 5.55 31.29 -6.12
CA LYS A 57 6.93 31.57 -6.55
C LYS A 57 7.00 32.77 -7.49
N GLU A 58 6.15 32.80 -8.50
CA GLU A 58 6.11 33.90 -9.48
C GLU A 58 5.72 35.23 -8.81
N ILE A 59 4.80 35.20 -7.84
CA ILE A 59 4.42 36.40 -7.07
C ILE A 59 5.60 36.94 -6.25
N LEU A 60 6.40 36.07 -5.64
CA LEU A 60 7.62 36.46 -4.93
C LEU A 60 8.68 37.08 -5.87
N GLU A 61 8.82 36.50 -7.06
CA GLU A 61 9.72 37.04 -8.09
C GLU A 61 9.28 38.44 -8.55
N LEU A 62 7.96 38.68 -8.68
CA LEU A 62 7.41 40.00 -9.03
C LEU A 62 7.74 41.07 -7.99
N ILE A 63 7.77 40.73 -6.70
CA ILE A 63 8.12 41.68 -5.63
C ILE A 63 9.64 41.81 -5.39
N GLY A 64 10.45 41.08 -6.17
CA GLY A 64 11.91 41.16 -6.15
C GLY A 64 12.59 40.18 -5.19
N ILE A 65 11.88 39.17 -4.69
CA ILE A 65 12.47 38.12 -3.83
C ILE A 65 12.87 36.94 -4.71
N LYS A 66 14.17 36.85 -4.97
CA LYS A 66 14.81 35.78 -5.74
C LYS A 66 15.71 34.94 -4.82
N ASP A 67 16.01 33.71 -5.22
CA ASP A 67 16.98 32.83 -4.55
C ASP A 67 16.71 32.51 -3.08
N PHE A 68 15.44 32.31 -2.73
CA PHE A 68 15.02 31.94 -1.38
C PHE A 68 15.16 30.43 -1.10
N LYS A 69 15.55 30.08 0.14
CA LYS A 69 15.65 28.67 0.56
C LYS A 69 14.25 28.09 0.77
N ARG A 70 13.95 26.96 0.12
CA ARG A 70 12.72 26.20 0.37
C ARG A 70 12.78 25.56 1.75
N VAL A 71 12.07 26.13 2.72
CA VAL A 71 11.85 25.49 4.02
C VAL A 71 10.73 24.48 3.87
N LYS A 72 11.03 23.18 4.02
CA LYS A 72 10.00 22.15 4.18
C LYS A 72 9.45 22.26 5.60
N VAL A 73 8.40 23.05 5.78
CA VAL A 73 7.62 23.02 7.03
C VAL A 73 6.79 21.73 6.99
N ARG A 74 7.30 20.66 7.60
CA ARG A 74 6.54 19.45 7.91
C ARG A 74 6.25 19.46 9.40
N ASP A 75 5.37 20.35 9.83
CA ASP A 75 4.71 20.13 11.12
C ASP A 75 3.33 19.53 10.86
N THR A 76 3.28 18.20 10.87
CA THR A 76 2.04 17.42 10.70
C THR A 76 1.39 17.07 12.03
N SER A 77 1.93 17.56 13.16
CA SER A 77 1.45 17.19 14.50
C SER A 77 0.05 17.77 14.81
N ASN A 78 -0.27 18.96 14.26
CA ASN A 78 -1.51 19.69 14.55
C ASN A 78 -2.51 19.77 13.38
N MET A 79 -2.33 18.99 12.31
CA MET A 79 -3.28 18.95 11.18
C MET A 79 -4.50 18.08 11.46
N GLY A 80 -5.01 18.14 12.70
CA GLY A 80 -6.25 17.57 13.23
C GLY A 80 -6.96 16.62 12.26
N ARG A 81 -6.35 15.46 12.00
CA ARG A 81 -7.04 14.40 11.28
C ARG A 81 -7.96 13.84 12.34
N PRO A 82 -9.30 13.92 12.21
CA PRO A 82 -10.17 13.23 13.15
C PRO A 82 -9.66 11.81 13.24
N GLU A 83 -9.41 11.35 14.46
CA GLU A 83 -9.05 9.97 14.72
C GLU A 83 -10.16 9.15 14.08
N LYS A 84 -9.84 8.53 12.94
CA LYS A 84 -10.83 7.72 12.25
C LYS A 84 -10.96 6.48 13.11
N VAL A 85 -11.95 6.51 14.00
CA VAL A 85 -12.46 5.31 14.65
C VAL A 85 -12.99 4.44 13.52
N TYR A 86 -12.29 3.35 13.24
CA TYR A 86 -12.69 2.41 12.21
C TYR A 86 -13.31 1.21 12.91
N ASP A 87 -14.62 1.00 12.73
CA ASP A 87 -15.41 -0.05 13.37
C ASP A 87 -15.03 -1.50 12.99
N VAL A 88 -13.97 -1.70 12.20
CA VAL A 88 -13.54 -3.04 11.81
C VAL A 88 -12.42 -3.49 12.72
N GLU A 89 -12.73 -4.43 13.61
CA GLU A 89 -11.73 -5.08 14.45
C GLU A 89 -10.60 -5.67 13.59
N LYS A 90 -9.37 -5.54 14.08
CA LYS A 90 -8.15 -6.03 13.44
C LYS A 90 -8.22 -7.51 13.03
N ASN A 91 -9.06 -8.31 13.70
CA ASN A 91 -9.30 -9.72 13.42
C ASN A 91 -10.15 -9.96 12.17
N VAL A 92 -11.14 -9.10 11.88
CA VAL A 92 -11.98 -9.22 10.67
C VAL A 92 -11.14 -8.97 9.43
N VAL A 93 -10.28 -7.94 9.44
CA VAL A 93 -9.36 -7.66 8.32
C VAL A 93 -8.39 -8.82 8.08
N ARG A 94 -7.97 -9.51 9.14
CA ARG A 94 -7.14 -10.70 9.02
C ARG A 94 -7.86 -11.82 8.29
N GLN A 95 -9.09 -12.14 8.72
CA GLN A 95 -9.91 -13.19 8.09
C GLN A 95 -10.16 -12.88 6.62
N GLN A 96 -10.52 -11.62 6.31
CA GLN A 96 -10.70 -11.17 4.93
C GLN A 96 -9.42 -11.34 4.09
N LEU A 97 -8.24 -11.03 4.64
CA LEU A 97 -6.98 -11.25 3.95
C LEU A 97 -6.72 -12.75 3.72
N GLU A 98 -6.95 -13.59 4.74
CA GLU A 98 -6.78 -15.04 4.63
C GLU A 98 -7.70 -15.64 3.55
N GLU A 99 -8.98 -15.26 3.53
CA GLU A 99 -9.95 -15.66 2.48
C GLU A 99 -9.56 -15.15 1.10
N PHE A 100 -9.16 -13.88 1.02
CA PHE A 100 -8.71 -13.27 -0.23
C PHE A 100 -7.55 -14.05 -0.84
N PHE A 101 -6.55 -14.43 -0.04
CA PHE A 101 -5.40 -15.22 -0.52
C PHE A 101 -5.71 -16.70 -0.73
N LYS A 102 -6.76 -17.27 -0.11
CA LYS A 102 -7.27 -18.61 -0.46
C LYS A 102 -7.78 -18.67 -1.91
N VAL A 103 -8.44 -17.60 -2.37
CA VAL A 103 -8.93 -17.47 -3.75
C VAL A 103 -7.81 -17.01 -4.69
N ASN A 104 -7.01 -16.03 -4.28
CA ASN A 104 -5.99 -15.40 -5.10
C ASN A 104 -4.57 -15.93 -4.80
N ARG A 105 -4.39 -17.25 -4.95
CA ARG A 105 -3.16 -17.96 -4.52
C ARG A 105 -1.87 -17.56 -5.28
N ASN A 106 -2.00 -16.91 -6.43
CA ASN A 106 -0.87 -16.61 -7.31
C ASN A 106 -0.27 -15.20 -7.12
N VAL A 107 -0.77 -14.43 -6.16
CA VAL A 107 -0.30 -13.07 -5.91
C VAL A 107 1.08 -13.11 -5.29
N LYS A 108 2.10 -12.66 -6.03
CA LYS A 108 3.51 -12.68 -5.59
C LYS A 108 4.03 -11.29 -5.26
N THR A 109 3.38 -10.26 -5.81
CA THR A 109 3.83 -8.88 -5.69
C THR A 109 2.78 -7.97 -5.06
N GLN A 110 3.25 -6.91 -4.42
CA GLN A 110 2.37 -5.88 -3.84
C GLN A 110 1.55 -5.18 -4.93
N LYS A 111 2.07 -5.07 -6.15
CA LYS A 111 1.38 -4.42 -7.27
C LYS A 111 0.16 -5.23 -7.70
N GLU A 112 0.33 -6.54 -7.92
CA GLU A 112 -0.77 -7.47 -8.22
C GLU A 112 -1.81 -7.45 -7.10
N PHE A 113 -1.37 -7.51 -5.84
CA PHE A 113 -2.27 -7.44 -4.69
C PHE A 113 -3.12 -6.17 -4.72
N LYS A 114 -2.49 -5.00 -4.91
CA LYS A 114 -3.20 -3.72 -5.01
C LYS A 114 -4.20 -3.68 -6.16
N GLU A 115 -3.88 -4.32 -7.28
CA GLU A 115 -4.78 -4.31 -8.45
C GLU A 115 -6.02 -5.17 -8.20
N LEU A 116 -5.84 -6.35 -7.60
CA LEU A 116 -6.95 -7.22 -7.24
C LEU A 116 -7.83 -6.61 -6.13
N LEU A 117 -7.24 -5.89 -5.17
CA LEU A 117 -8.00 -5.14 -4.16
C LEU A 117 -8.89 -4.04 -4.78
N LYS A 118 -8.56 -3.51 -5.96
CA LYS A 118 -9.44 -2.54 -6.64
C LYS A 118 -10.65 -3.22 -7.28
N GLN A 119 -10.52 -4.49 -7.64
CA GLN A 119 -11.57 -5.28 -8.29
C GLN A 119 -12.56 -5.84 -7.25
N ASP A 120 -12.07 -6.10 -6.03
CA ASP A 120 -12.89 -6.61 -4.93
C ASP A 120 -13.52 -5.48 -4.11
N LYS A 121 -14.84 -5.30 -4.26
CA LYS A 121 -15.60 -4.27 -3.54
C LYS A 121 -15.72 -4.54 -2.03
N ASN A 122 -15.54 -5.79 -1.59
CA ASN A 122 -15.68 -6.18 -0.19
C ASN A 122 -14.36 -6.06 0.59
N MET A 123 -13.23 -5.88 -0.12
CA MET A 123 -11.93 -5.70 0.53
C MET A 123 -11.64 -4.25 0.91
N PRO A 124 -11.09 -3.98 2.11
CA PRO A 124 -10.47 -2.70 2.40
C PRO A 124 -9.31 -2.40 1.44
N SER A 125 -9.15 -1.11 1.12
CA SER A 125 -8.01 -0.66 0.32
C SER A 125 -6.67 -0.99 1.00
N PHE A 126 -5.59 -1.08 0.21
CA PHE A 126 -4.26 -1.38 0.75
C PHE A 126 -3.82 -0.39 1.84
N GLY A 127 -4.17 0.89 1.72
CA GLY A 127 -3.89 1.88 2.75
C GLY A 127 -4.62 1.58 4.07
N LYS A 128 -5.87 1.11 4.00
CA LYS A 128 -6.65 0.70 5.17
C LYS A 128 -6.05 -0.55 5.81
N ILE A 129 -5.69 -1.56 5.00
CA ILE A 129 -4.98 -2.77 5.45
C ILE A 129 -3.68 -2.43 6.17
N TYR A 130 -2.87 -1.53 5.59
CA TYR A 130 -1.61 -1.07 6.18
C TYR A 130 -1.80 -0.43 7.56
N ASN A 131 -2.84 0.40 7.72
CA ASN A 131 -3.14 1.06 8.99
C ASN A 131 -3.50 0.08 10.12
N TYR A 132 -4.01 -1.12 9.80
CA TYR A 132 -4.24 -2.20 10.76
C TYR A 132 -2.97 -2.99 11.14
N GLY A 133 -1.80 -2.59 10.63
CA GLY A 133 -0.52 -3.25 10.88
C GLY A 133 -0.16 -4.34 9.87
N TYR A 134 -0.98 -4.54 8.84
CA TYR A 134 -0.72 -5.53 7.79
C TYR A 134 0.10 -4.92 6.66
N SER A 135 1.39 -4.70 6.91
CA SER A 135 2.34 -4.33 5.86
C SER A 135 2.49 -5.45 4.82
N TRP A 136 2.92 -5.13 3.60
CA TRP A 136 3.15 -6.16 2.58
C TRP A 136 4.16 -7.22 3.05
N GLY A 137 5.21 -6.82 3.77
CA GLY A 137 6.17 -7.74 4.35
C GLY A 137 5.53 -8.68 5.38
N TYR A 138 4.64 -8.16 6.23
CA TYR A 138 3.88 -8.98 7.18
C TYR A 138 2.96 -9.97 6.46
N ILE A 139 2.18 -9.51 5.47
CA ILE A 139 1.27 -10.34 4.67
C ILE A 139 2.05 -11.47 4.00
N LYS A 140 3.18 -11.16 3.36
CA LYS A 140 4.04 -12.14 2.71
C LYS A 140 4.59 -13.19 3.69
N LYS A 141 4.96 -12.76 4.89
CA LYS A 141 5.59 -13.65 5.88
C LYS A 141 4.58 -14.52 6.62
N ASN A 142 3.39 -14.00 6.90
CA ASN A 142 2.46 -14.62 7.86
C ASN A 142 1.11 -15.05 7.25
N ILE A 143 0.72 -14.52 6.09
CA ILE A 143 -0.59 -14.82 5.47
C ILE A 143 -0.38 -15.63 4.19
N LEU A 144 0.53 -15.22 3.31
CA LEU A 144 0.84 -15.96 2.08
C LEU A 144 1.43 -17.36 2.36
N LYS A 145 2.15 -17.53 3.48
CA LYS A 145 2.68 -18.85 3.89
C LYS A 145 1.58 -19.85 4.28
N ILE A 146 0.45 -19.37 4.81
CA ILE A 146 -0.71 -20.23 5.14
C ILE A 146 -1.28 -20.83 3.86
N GLY A 147 -1.30 -20.09 2.74
CA GLY A 147 -1.72 -20.61 1.44
C GLY A 147 -0.75 -21.63 0.81
N GLU A 148 0.55 -21.53 1.13
CA GLU A 148 1.55 -22.54 0.71
C GLU A 148 1.40 -23.84 1.51
N GLU A 149 1.15 -23.75 2.82
CA GLU A 149 0.85 -24.91 3.68
C GLU A 149 -0.44 -25.61 3.24
N ASP A 150 -1.51 -24.86 2.93
CA ASP A 150 -2.77 -25.42 2.41
C ASP A 150 -2.60 -26.13 1.05
N LYS A 151 -1.73 -25.59 0.18
CA LYS A 151 -1.38 -26.24 -1.10
C LYS A 151 -0.55 -27.51 -0.90
N LYS A 152 0.40 -27.49 0.05
CA LYS A 152 1.17 -28.68 0.44
C LYS A 152 0.22 -29.77 0.94
N THR A 153 -0.66 -29.43 1.87
CA THR A 153 -1.63 -30.35 2.48
C THR A 153 -2.58 -30.93 1.44
N LYS A 154 -3.16 -30.10 0.57
CA LYS A 154 -4.05 -30.59 -0.49
C LYS A 154 -3.37 -31.55 -1.47
N MET A 155 -2.13 -31.25 -1.90
CA MET A 155 -1.35 -32.16 -2.74
C MET A 155 -1.05 -33.47 -2.02
N LEU A 156 -0.77 -33.41 -0.72
CA LEU A 156 -0.52 -34.57 0.13
C LEU A 156 -1.78 -35.45 0.20
N GLU A 157 -2.93 -34.85 0.48
CA GLU A 157 -4.24 -35.52 0.55
C GLU A 157 -4.63 -36.19 -0.77
N GLU A 158 -4.44 -35.50 -1.91
CA GLU A 158 -4.74 -36.05 -3.25
C GLU A 158 -3.90 -37.30 -3.55
N VAL A 159 -2.60 -37.24 -3.26
CA VAL A 159 -1.68 -38.36 -3.48
C VAL A 159 -1.96 -39.51 -2.52
N VAL A 160 -2.17 -39.22 -1.23
CA VAL A 160 -2.49 -40.22 -0.21
C VAL A 160 -3.82 -40.91 -0.53
N SER A 161 -4.86 -40.15 -0.85
CA SER A 161 -6.17 -40.70 -1.22
C SER A 161 -6.08 -41.66 -2.41
N PHE A 162 -5.31 -41.30 -3.44
CA PHE A 162 -5.06 -42.18 -4.58
C PHE A 162 -4.32 -43.46 -4.18
N LEU A 163 -3.22 -43.35 -3.44
CA LEU A 163 -2.42 -44.51 -3.03
C LEU A 163 -3.21 -45.48 -2.15
N THR A 164 -4.01 -44.96 -1.23
CA THR A 164 -4.90 -45.76 -0.37
C THR A 164 -5.99 -46.45 -1.20
N LYS A 165 -6.62 -45.74 -2.14
CA LYS A 165 -7.69 -46.29 -2.98
C LYS A 165 -7.21 -47.45 -3.86
N GLU A 166 -6.02 -47.29 -4.45
CA GLU A 166 -5.40 -48.30 -5.31
C GLU A 166 -4.64 -49.38 -4.51
N LYS A 167 -4.68 -49.32 -3.17
CA LYS A 167 -4.04 -50.28 -2.25
C LYS A 167 -2.55 -50.47 -2.49
N TYR A 168 -1.84 -49.39 -2.79
CA TYR A 168 -0.38 -49.45 -2.89
C TYR A 168 0.25 -49.65 -1.51
N ASP A 169 1.27 -50.51 -1.44
CA ASP A 169 2.12 -50.62 -0.26
C ASP A 169 3.14 -49.48 -0.25
N VAL A 170 2.86 -48.46 0.57
CA VAL A 170 3.67 -47.23 0.59
C VAL A 170 4.91 -47.37 1.47
N GLU A 171 5.01 -48.41 2.31
CA GLU A 171 6.24 -48.71 3.04
C GLU A 171 7.36 -49.10 2.08
N SER A 172 7.06 -49.94 1.08
CA SER A 172 8.03 -50.43 0.09
C SER A 172 8.26 -49.47 -1.09
N ILE A 173 7.38 -48.49 -1.30
CA ILE A 173 7.55 -47.49 -2.37
C ILE A 173 8.73 -46.55 -2.05
N ASN A 174 9.63 -46.41 -3.03
CA ASN A 174 10.68 -45.39 -3.07
C ASN A 174 10.30 -44.21 -3.98
N GLN A 175 11.13 -43.17 -4.01
CA GLN A 175 10.86 -41.96 -4.80
C GLN A 175 10.77 -42.22 -6.31
N SER A 176 11.60 -43.11 -6.85
CA SER A 176 11.56 -43.46 -8.28
C SER A 176 10.23 -44.13 -8.65
N ASP A 177 9.77 -45.04 -7.81
CA ASP A 177 8.53 -45.78 -8.05
C ASP A 177 7.30 -44.88 -7.89
N LEU A 178 7.29 -44.01 -6.88
CA LEU A 178 6.28 -42.95 -6.76
C LEU A 178 6.24 -42.07 -8.01
N GLY A 179 7.41 -41.70 -8.55
CA GLY A 179 7.51 -40.91 -9.78
C GLY A 179 6.89 -41.61 -10.98
N LYS A 180 7.10 -42.92 -11.13
CA LYS A 180 6.47 -43.73 -12.20
C LYS A 180 4.95 -43.83 -12.03
N ILE A 181 4.48 -44.01 -10.80
CA ILE A 181 3.05 -44.11 -10.46
C ILE A 181 2.34 -42.80 -10.81
N LEU A 182 2.86 -41.67 -10.33
CA LEU A 182 2.27 -40.35 -10.57
C LEU A 182 2.33 -39.95 -12.05
N LYS A 183 3.39 -40.34 -12.77
CA LYS A 183 3.50 -40.06 -14.22
C LYS A 183 2.42 -40.75 -15.06
N LYS A 184 1.84 -41.85 -14.59
CA LYS A 184 0.73 -42.53 -15.26
C LYS A 184 -0.62 -41.83 -15.06
N GLN A 185 -0.70 -40.87 -14.13
CA GLN A 185 -1.94 -40.18 -13.76
C GLN A 185 -1.87 -38.72 -14.18
N ASN A 186 -2.70 -38.32 -15.15
CA ASN A 186 -2.72 -36.94 -15.64
C ASN A 186 -3.31 -35.93 -14.65
N ASN A 187 -4.09 -36.41 -13.66
CA ASN A 187 -4.84 -35.57 -12.74
C ASN A 187 -4.16 -35.41 -11.37
N LEU A 188 -2.98 -36.01 -11.16
CA LEU A 188 -2.22 -35.92 -9.92
C LEU A 188 -1.01 -35.00 -10.07
N PRO A 189 -0.55 -34.37 -8.98
CA PRO A 189 0.70 -33.61 -9.02
C PRO A 189 1.86 -34.52 -9.38
N SER A 190 2.67 -34.10 -10.37
CA SER A 190 3.90 -34.80 -10.73
C SER A 190 4.89 -34.81 -9.57
N ILE A 191 5.84 -35.76 -9.57
CA ILE A 191 6.87 -35.79 -8.53
C ILE A 191 7.71 -34.51 -8.47
N ALA A 192 7.97 -33.87 -9.62
CA ALA A 192 8.64 -32.58 -9.68
C ALA A 192 7.80 -31.48 -9.01
N THR A 193 6.47 -31.52 -9.20
CA THR A 193 5.53 -30.61 -8.55
C THR A 193 5.54 -30.80 -7.04
N LEU A 194 5.56 -32.04 -6.55
CA LEU A 194 5.63 -32.35 -5.12
C LEU A 194 6.91 -31.78 -4.48
N TYR A 195 8.07 -32.01 -5.09
CA TYR A 195 9.34 -31.46 -4.61
C TYR A 195 9.35 -29.93 -4.58
N HIS A 196 8.83 -29.29 -5.62
CA HIS A 196 8.76 -27.84 -5.68
C HIS A 196 7.93 -27.24 -4.53
N ASN A 197 6.90 -27.96 -4.06
CA ASN A 197 6.06 -27.57 -2.93
C ASN A 197 6.52 -28.20 -1.60
N LYS A 198 7.75 -28.75 -1.52
CA LYS A 198 8.34 -29.35 -0.31
C LYS A 198 7.49 -30.49 0.30
N VAL A 199 6.79 -31.23 -0.55
CA VAL A 199 6.17 -32.51 -0.19
C VAL A 199 7.21 -33.60 -0.37
N THR A 200 7.52 -34.32 0.71
CA THR A 200 8.46 -35.44 0.70
C THR A 200 7.73 -36.78 0.78
N LEU A 201 8.40 -37.85 0.36
CA LEU A 201 7.88 -39.21 0.54
C LEU A 201 7.63 -39.53 2.01
N LYS A 202 8.43 -38.96 2.92
CA LYS A 202 8.21 -39.08 4.36
C LYS A 202 6.86 -38.45 4.78
N ASP A 203 6.55 -37.25 4.30
CA ASP A 203 5.26 -36.60 4.58
C ASP A 203 4.07 -37.47 4.13
N ILE A 204 4.20 -38.16 2.98
CA ILE A 204 3.16 -39.04 2.42
C ILE A 204 2.98 -40.28 3.32
N LYS A 205 4.10 -40.92 3.71
CA LYS A 205 4.09 -42.06 4.63
C LYS A 205 3.47 -41.67 5.98
N ASP A 206 3.94 -40.58 6.56
CA ASP A 206 3.47 -40.07 7.86
C ASP A 206 1.96 -39.75 7.85
N MET A 207 1.38 -39.37 6.70
CA MET A 207 -0.06 -39.10 6.57
C MET A 207 -0.92 -40.35 6.33
N MET A 208 -0.38 -41.41 5.70
CA MET A 208 -1.11 -42.66 5.50
C MET A 208 -1.24 -43.52 6.75
N TYR A 209 -0.28 -43.40 7.68
CA TYR A 209 -0.25 -44.17 8.92
C TYR A 209 -0.66 -43.34 10.16
N LYS A 210 -1.30 -42.19 9.94
CA LYS A 210 -2.01 -41.39 10.96
C LYS A 210 -3.46 -41.84 11.08
#